data_AF-A0A937NEA1-F1
#
_entry.id   AF-A0A937NEA1-F1
#
_cell.length_a   1.000
_cell.length_b   1.000
_cell.length_c   1.000
_cell.angle_alpha   90.00
_cell.angle_beta   90.00
_cell.angle_gamma   90.00
#
_symmetry.space_group_name_H-M   'P 1'
#
loop_
_entity.id
_entity.type
_entity.pdbx_description
1 polymer ?
#
loop_
_entity_poly.entity_id
_entity_poly.type
_entity_poly.pdbx_seq_one_letter_code
_entity_poly.pdbx_strand_id
1 'polypeptide(L)'
;MPITVLCTGCHKRFKVSDQFAGKKGPCPHCKTQIKVPDKSDEVVIHGGDEFGPKDTKGQGVLKPIERTETKVSPLLTTIIIVAILMTLGIAWMFRPEEGQEVGWPLLAFGAVLLAPGLAWAGYTFLRDDELEPHRGAGLWIRIGACALVYAILWGLVVLVRMYVFEGDEFEIVHMVVIVPIMVAIGSFAAYASLDLEFGTAAIHYGMYLAVTVILRLIMSLPAI
;
A
#
# COMPACT_ATOMS: atom_id res chain seq x y z
N MET A 1 3.55 36.77 -32.22
CA MET A 1 2.44 36.83 -31.23
C MET A 1 1.73 38.18 -31.35
N PRO A 2 0.39 38.26 -31.25
CA PRO A 2 -0.33 39.53 -31.33
C PRO A 2 -0.09 40.40 -30.09
N ILE A 3 0.36 41.64 -30.29
CA ILE A 3 0.59 42.65 -29.23
C ILE A 3 -0.74 43.36 -28.93
N THR A 4 -1.12 43.44 -27.66
CA THR A 4 -2.31 44.20 -27.23
C THR A 4 -1.91 45.64 -26.96
N VAL A 5 -2.43 46.57 -27.76
CA VAL A 5 -2.12 48.00 -27.68
C VAL A 5 -3.35 48.77 -27.20
N LEU A 6 -3.13 49.72 -26.29
CA LEU A 6 -4.14 50.69 -25.85
C LEU A 6 -3.91 52.03 -26.57
N CYS A 7 -4.94 52.54 -27.26
CA CYS A 7 -4.84 53.83 -27.94
C CYS A 7 -4.89 54.99 -26.95
N THR A 8 -4.00 55.98 -27.07
CA THR A 8 -4.00 57.19 -26.24
C THR A 8 -5.13 58.19 -26.55
N GLY A 9 -5.76 58.08 -27.73
CA GLY A 9 -6.87 58.93 -28.13
C GLY A 9 -8.22 58.38 -27.66
N CYS A 10 -8.56 57.16 -28.11
CA CYS A 10 -9.87 56.56 -27.85
C CYS A 10 -9.89 55.53 -26.72
N HIS A 11 -8.76 55.23 -26.08
CA HIS A 11 -8.60 54.27 -24.97
C HIS A 11 -9.08 52.83 -25.24
N LYS A 12 -9.45 52.52 -26.49
CA LYS A 12 -9.79 51.17 -26.93
C LYS A 12 -8.53 50.32 -27.04
N ARG A 13 -8.64 49.06 -26.58
CA ARG A 13 -7.61 48.03 -26.72
C ARG A 13 -7.83 47.27 -28.02
N PHE A 14 -6.77 47.03 -28.78
CA PHE A 14 -6.83 46.21 -29.98
C PHE A 14 -5.55 45.40 -30.15
N LYS A 15 -5.62 44.34 -30.95
CA LYS A 15 -4.50 43.42 -31.19
C LYS A 15 -3.86 43.76 -32.53
N VAL A 16 -2.55 43.98 -32.54
CA VAL A 16 -1.73 44.20 -33.74
C VAL A 16 -0.69 43.10 -33.87
N SER A 17 -0.26 42.79 -35.09
CA SER A 17 0.82 41.82 -35.28
C SER A 17 2.15 42.37 -34.75
N ASP A 18 3.01 41.45 -34.35
CA ASP A 18 4.39 41.72 -33.88
C ASP A 18 5.26 42.45 -34.90
N GLN A 19 4.95 42.35 -36.19
CA GLN A 19 5.65 43.06 -37.28
C GLN A 19 5.59 44.60 -37.17
N PHE A 20 4.63 45.12 -36.39
CA PHE A 20 4.44 46.54 -36.13
C PHE A 20 5.03 47.01 -34.80
N ALA A 21 5.70 46.13 -34.04
CA ALA A 21 6.41 46.53 -32.83
C ALA A 21 7.37 47.71 -33.10
N GLY A 22 7.33 48.73 -32.24
CA GLY A 22 8.16 49.94 -32.35
C GLY A 22 7.75 50.96 -33.41
N LYS A 23 6.85 50.60 -34.34
CA LYS A 23 6.43 51.47 -35.44
C LYS A 23 5.27 52.38 -35.02
N LYS A 24 5.19 53.56 -35.65
CA LYS A 24 4.04 54.48 -35.51
C LYS A 24 3.00 54.15 -36.57
N GLY A 25 1.73 54.06 -36.18
CA GLY A 25 0.62 53.79 -37.08
C GLY A 25 -0.67 54.47 -36.62
N PRO A 26 -1.64 54.69 -37.53
CA PRO A 26 -2.94 55.25 -37.17
C PRO A 26 -3.78 54.21 -36.42
N CYS A 27 -4.48 54.64 -35.37
CA CYS A 27 -5.47 53.81 -34.70
C CYS A 27 -6.62 53.45 -35.67
N PRO A 28 -7.07 52.19 -35.75
CA PRO A 28 -8.16 51.78 -36.64
C PRO A 28 -9.51 52.43 -36.28
N HIS A 29 -9.67 52.95 -35.07
CA HIS A 29 -10.92 53.55 -34.59
C HIS A 29 -10.97 55.08 -34.67
N CYS A 30 -9.88 55.77 -34.30
CA CYS A 30 -9.86 57.24 -34.22
C CYS A 30 -8.79 57.91 -35.09
N LYS A 31 -8.01 57.11 -35.85
CA LYS A 31 -6.94 57.56 -36.76
C LYS A 31 -5.80 58.35 -36.10
N THR A 32 -5.82 58.55 -34.78
CA THR A 32 -4.72 59.12 -34.01
C THR A 32 -3.45 58.28 -34.19
N GLN A 33 -2.32 58.94 -34.44
CA GLN A 33 -1.04 58.26 -34.56
C GLN A 33 -0.57 57.75 -33.19
N ILE A 34 -0.40 56.44 -33.06
CA ILE A 34 0.10 55.80 -31.84
C ILE A 34 1.39 55.04 -32.14
N LYS A 35 2.30 54.98 -31.17
CA LYS A 35 3.49 54.11 -31.24
C LYS A 35 3.11 52.76 -30.64
N VAL A 36 3.31 51.68 -31.40
CA VAL A 36 3.16 50.31 -30.87
C VAL A 36 4.36 50.02 -29.94
N PRO A 37 4.14 49.47 -28.73
CA PRO A 37 5.23 49.10 -27.83
C PRO A 37 6.27 48.21 -28.50
N ASP A 38 7.53 48.37 -28.11
CA ASP A 38 8.62 47.55 -28.61
C ASP A 38 8.54 46.15 -27.97
N LYS A 39 9.01 45.11 -28.68
CA LYS A 39 8.99 43.73 -28.16
C LYS A 39 9.87 43.59 -26.89
N SER A 40 10.80 44.50 -26.67
CA SER A 40 11.61 44.60 -25.44
C SER A 40 10.83 45.06 -24.20
N ASP A 41 9.65 45.68 -24.39
CA ASP A 41 8.82 46.18 -23.29
C ASP A 41 7.87 45.09 -22.76
N GLU A 42 8.07 43.83 -23.14
CA GLU A 42 7.37 42.71 -22.54
C GLU A 42 7.74 42.62 -21.07
N VAL A 43 6.81 43.04 -20.21
CA VAL A 43 6.94 42.88 -18.76
C VAL A 43 6.80 41.40 -18.47
N VAL A 44 7.94 40.73 -18.37
CA VAL A 44 8.01 39.38 -17.81
C VAL A 44 7.64 39.51 -16.34
N ILE A 45 6.37 39.22 -16.03
CA ILE A 45 5.91 39.09 -14.65
C ILE A 45 6.59 37.83 -14.12
N HIS A 46 7.72 38.00 -13.45
CA HIS A 46 8.26 36.98 -12.57
C HIS A 46 7.23 36.79 -11.47
N GLY A 47 6.40 35.75 -11.58
CA GLY A 47 5.58 35.31 -10.46
C GLY A 47 6.50 35.17 -9.27
N GLY A 48 6.18 35.87 -8.18
CA GLY A 48 7.06 35.92 -7.01
C GLY A 48 7.47 34.52 -6.62
N ASP A 49 8.76 34.34 -6.38
CA ASP A 49 9.33 33.11 -5.83
C ASP A 49 8.40 32.54 -4.75
N GLU A 50 8.21 31.21 -4.77
CA GLU A 50 7.36 30.51 -3.80
C GLU A 50 7.60 31.05 -2.38
N PHE A 51 6.55 31.60 -1.78
CA PHE A 51 6.59 32.19 -0.44
C PHE A 51 6.90 31.10 0.59
N GLY A 52 8.06 31.17 1.21
CA GLY A 52 8.43 30.29 2.33
C GLY A 52 9.93 30.08 2.52
N PRO A 53 10.34 29.45 3.63
CA PRO A 53 11.71 28.97 3.81
C PRO A 53 12.08 28.03 2.66
N LYS A 54 13.25 28.25 2.06
CA LYS A 54 13.81 27.39 1.02
C LYS A 54 14.87 26.47 1.63
N ASP A 55 15.00 25.26 1.10
CA ASP A 55 16.08 24.35 1.48
C ASP A 55 17.43 24.78 0.86
N THR A 56 18.50 24.05 1.15
CA THR A 56 19.84 24.30 0.56
C THR A 56 19.89 24.09 -0.96
N LYS A 57 18.83 23.57 -1.57
CA LYS A 57 18.67 23.34 -3.02
C LYS A 57 17.69 24.34 -3.65
N GLY A 58 17.20 25.33 -2.90
CA GLY A 58 16.30 26.37 -3.38
C GLY A 58 14.83 25.94 -3.54
N GLN A 59 14.44 24.76 -3.01
CA GLN A 59 13.07 24.25 -3.04
C GLN A 59 12.29 24.75 -1.83
N GLY A 60 11.01 25.10 -2.01
CA GLY A 60 10.15 25.53 -0.91
C GLY A 60 9.93 24.40 0.11
N VAL A 61 10.34 24.62 1.36
CA VAL A 61 10.23 23.64 2.47
C VAL A 61 8.78 23.39 2.88
N LEU A 62 7.90 24.37 2.62
CA LEU A 62 6.47 24.30 2.95
C LEU A 62 5.63 23.55 1.91
N LYS A 63 6.24 22.99 0.87
CA LYS A 63 5.51 22.19 -0.10
C LYS A 63 4.99 20.93 0.59
N PRO A 64 3.67 20.65 0.56
CA PRO A 64 3.13 19.41 1.09
C PRO A 64 3.84 18.21 0.46
N ILE A 65 4.20 17.22 1.28
CA ILE A 65 4.82 15.98 0.79
C ILE A 65 3.81 15.29 -0.12
N GLU A 66 4.14 15.19 -1.40
CA GLU A 66 3.26 14.59 -2.40
C GLU A 66 3.17 13.07 -2.17
N ARG A 67 1.95 12.56 -2.06
CA ARG A 67 1.69 11.13 -1.86
C ARG A 67 2.21 10.36 -3.08
N THR A 68 3.19 9.48 -2.85
CA THR A 68 3.65 8.55 -3.88
C THR A 68 2.83 7.27 -3.79
N GLU A 69 1.79 7.19 -4.61
CA GLU A 69 0.97 5.97 -4.72
C GLU A 69 1.86 4.79 -5.11
N THR A 70 1.72 3.68 -4.38
CA THR A 70 2.48 2.47 -4.65
C THR A 70 2.03 1.92 -6.01
N LYS A 71 2.84 2.14 -7.06
CA LYS A 71 2.54 1.64 -8.40
C LYS A 71 2.64 0.11 -8.36
N VAL A 72 1.51 -0.57 -8.45
CA VAL A 72 1.46 -2.04 -8.57
C VAL A 72 2.25 -2.43 -9.82
N SER A 73 3.40 -3.07 -9.63
CA SER A 73 4.21 -3.51 -10.76
C SER A 73 3.64 -4.82 -11.33
N PRO A 74 3.45 -4.94 -12.67
CA PRO A 74 2.94 -6.17 -13.28
C PRO A 74 3.79 -7.41 -12.95
N LEU A 75 5.11 -7.21 -12.78
CA LEU A 75 6.03 -8.26 -12.37
C LEU A 75 5.73 -8.78 -10.96
N LEU A 76 5.56 -7.89 -9.98
CA LEU A 76 5.25 -8.28 -8.61
C LEU A 76 3.90 -9.02 -8.54
N THR A 77 2.89 -8.55 -9.27
CA THR A 77 1.59 -9.23 -9.34
C THR A 77 1.72 -10.64 -9.90
N THR A 78 2.53 -10.81 -10.96
CA THR A 78 2.78 -12.14 -11.56
C THR A 78 3.47 -13.07 -10.57
N ILE A 79 4.48 -12.58 -9.85
CA ILE A 79 5.20 -13.35 -8.82
C ILE A 79 4.23 -13.81 -7.71
N ILE A 80 3.35 -12.92 -7.23
CA ILE A 80 2.37 -13.26 -6.20
C ILE A 80 1.41 -14.35 -6.69
N ILE A 81 0.88 -14.23 -7.91
CA ILE A 81 -0.04 -15.23 -8.49
C ILE A 81 0.66 -16.58 -8.61
N VAL A 82 1.89 -16.61 -9.13
CA VAL A 82 2.68 -17.85 -9.26
C VAL A 82 2.95 -18.47 -7.89
N ALA A 83 3.31 -17.67 -6.88
CA ALA A 83 3.54 -18.16 -5.52
C ALA A 83 2.28 -18.77 -4.89
N ILE A 84 1.11 -18.15 -5.10
CA ILE A 84 -0.18 -18.69 -4.65
C ILE A 84 -0.45 -20.03 -5.33
N LEU A 85 -0.37 -20.10 -6.66
CA LEU A 85 -0.63 -21.32 -7.41
C LEU A 85 0.34 -22.44 -7.04
N MET A 86 1.63 -22.12 -6.83
CA MET A 86 2.64 -23.06 -6.39
C MET A 86 2.32 -23.61 -4.98
N THR A 87 1.91 -22.75 -4.05
CA THR A 87 1.56 -23.16 -2.68
C THR A 87 0.34 -24.08 -2.67
N LEU A 88 -0.68 -23.76 -3.46
CA LEU A 88 -1.87 -24.61 -3.64
C LEU A 88 -1.53 -25.94 -4.33
N GLY A 89 -0.65 -25.92 -5.34
CA GLY A 89 -0.18 -27.11 -6.04
C GLY A 89 0.63 -28.04 -5.12
N ILE A 90 1.48 -27.49 -4.26
CA ILE A 90 2.21 -28.25 -3.23
C ILE A 90 1.21 -28.90 -2.26
N ALA A 91 0.23 -28.14 -1.75
CA ALA A 91 -0.79 -28.70 -0.86
C ALA A 91 -1.57 -29.83 -1.52
N TRP A 92 -1.94 -29.69 -2.80
CA TRP A 92 -2.62 -30.75 -3.54
C TRP A 92 -1.74 -32.00 -3.75
N MET A 93 -0.44 -31.81 -4.00
CA MET A 93 0.52 -32.92 -4.17
C MET A 93 0.74 -33.72 -2.87
N PHE A 94 0.62 -33.08 -1.71
CA PHE A 94 0.74 -33.74 -0.40
C PHE A 94 -0.60 -34.21 0.18
N ARG A 95 -1.66 -34.29 -0.64
CA ARG A 95 -2.93 -34.87 -0.21
C ARG A 95 -2.72 -36.37 0.09
N PRO A 96 -3.00 -36.85 1.32
CA PRO A 96 -2.82 -38.24 1.70
C PRO A 96 -3.86 -39.13 0.99
N GLU A 97 -3.44 -40.36 0.67
CA GLU A 97 -4.36 -41.43 0.29
C GLU A 97 -5.13 -41.95 1.52
N GLU A 98 -6.23 -42.66 1.27
CA GLU A 98 -7.09 -43.20 2.33
C GLU A 98 -6.29 -44.13 3.28
N GLY A 99 -6.19 -43.74 4.55
CA GLY A 99 -5.42 -44.48 5.58
C GLY A 99 -3.95 -44.07 5.73
N GLN A 100 -3.44 -43.11 4.94
CA GLN A 100 -2.10 -42.56 5.10
C GLN A 100 -2.12 -41.29 5.97
N GLU A 101 -1.31 -41.25 7.03
CA GLU A 101 -1.17 -40.05 7.85
C GLU A 101 -0.13 -39.09 7.25
N VAL A 102 -0.44 -37.79 7.28
CA VAL A 102 0.52 -36.75 6.94
C VAL A 102 1.45 -36.53 8.13
N GLY A 103 2.75 -36.63 7.91
CA GLY A 103 3.74 -36.40 8.96
C GLY A 103 3.60 -35.01 9.58
N TRP A 104 3.47 -34.95 10.91
CA TRP A 104 3.41 -33.69 11.66
C TRP A 104 4.55 -32.69 11.36
N PRO A 105 5.79 -33.09 11.01
CA PRO A 105 6.84 -32.13 10.69
C PRO A 105 6.54 -31.30 9.45
N LEU A 106 5.87 -31.88 8.45
CA LEU A 106 5.49 -31.17 7.23
C LEU A 106 4.47 -30.06 7.54
N LEU A 107 3.47 -30.39 8.37
CA LEU A 107 2.44 -29.43 8.79
C LEU A 107 3.02 -28.32 9.65
N ALA A 108 3.91 -28.67 10.59
CA ALA A 108 4.60 -27.68 11.43
C ALA A 108 5.50 -26.75 10.60
N PHE A 109 6.28 -27.32 9.66
CA PHE A 109 7.12 -26.54 8.77
C PHE A 109 6.30 -25.62 7.87
N GLY A 110 5.20 -26.10 7.31
CA GLY A 110 4.28 -25.30 6.50
C GLY A 110 3.71 -24.12 7.29
N ALA A 111 3.20 -24.36 8.50
CA ALA A 111 2.67 -23.30 9.36
C ALA A 111 3.72 -22.22 9.69
N VAL A 112 4.94 -22.63 10.04
CA VAL A 112 6.05 -21.72 10.35
C VAL A 112 6.51 -20.93 9.12
N LEU A 113 6.59 -21.58 7.95
CA LEU A 113 7.08 -20.95 6.72
C LEU A 113 6.08 -19.95 6.14
N LEU A 114 4.78 -20.22 6.25
CA LEU A 114 3.74 -19.33 5.76
C LEU A 114 3.64 -18.04 6.56
N ALA A 115 3.89 -18.10 7.87
CA ALA A 115 3.62 -17.00 8.79
C ALA A 115 4.38 -15.70 8.43
N PRO A 116 5.70 -15.68 8.17
CA PRO A 116 6.42 -14.46 7.81
C PRO A 116 5.94 -13.83 6.49
N GLY A 117 5.66 -14.66 5.48
CA GLY A 117 5.22 -14.18 4.17
C GLY A 117 3.83 -13.53 4.24
N LEU A 118 2.89 -14.17 4.95
CA LEU A 118 1.56 -13.64 5.17
C LEU A 118 1.57 -12.42 6.08
N ALA A 119 2.39 -12.41 7.13
CA ALA A 119 2.51 -11.24 8.00
C ALA A 119 3.13 -10.03 7.27
N TRP A 120 4.12 -10.27 6.42
CA TRP A 120 4.67 -9.21 5.57
C TRP A 120 3.61 -8.67 4.59
N ALA A 121 2.93 -9.56 3.87
CA ALA A 121 1.89 -9.17 2.92
C ALA A 121 0.75 -8.41 3.62
N GLY A 122 0.24 -8.96 4.72
CA GLY A 122 -0.82 -8.33 5.51
C GLY A 122 -0.44 -6.94 5.99
N TYR A 123 0.77 -6.76 6.50
CA TYR A 123 1.29 -5.46 6.89
C TYR A 123 1.28 -4.47 5.72
N THR A 124 1.72 -4.87 4.52
CA THR A 124 1.74 -3.96 3.36
C THR A 124 0.35 -3.46 2.92
N PHE A 125 -0.72 -4.21 3.21
CA PHE A 125 -2.09 -3.85 2.82
C PHE A 125 -2.91 -3.22 3.95
N LEU A 126 -2.68 -3.62 5.20
CA LEU A 126 -3.53 -3.26 6.35
C LEU A 126 -2.94 -2.15 7.22
N ARG A 127 -1.69 -1.75 6.96
CA ARG A 127 -1.02 -0.66 7.67
C ARG A 127 -1.69 0.67 7.38
N ASP A 128 -1.76 1.52 8.40
CA ASP A 128 -2.18 2.90 8.26
C ASP A 128 -1.17 3.69 7.40
N ASP A 129 -1.70 4.34 6.36
CA ASP A 129 -0.92 5.17 5.46
C ASP A 129 -0.50 6.51 6.11
N GLU A 130 -1.17 6.93 7.19
CA GLU A 130 -0.81 8.13 7.94
C GLU A 130 0.43 7.94 8.82
N LEU A 131 0.74 6.69 9.19
CA LEU A 131 1.93 6.35 9.97
C LEU A 131 3.16 6.14 9.08
N GLU A 132 4.35 6.41 9.62
CA GLU A 132 5.60 6.11 8.90
C GLU A 132 5.77 4.58 8.77
N PRO A 133 6.06 4.04 7.57
CA PRO A 133 6.24 2.61 7.41
C PRO A 133 7.50 2.11 8.10
N HIS A 134 7.40 0.98 8.80
CA HIS A 134 8.58 0.25 9.27
C HIS A 134 9.39 -0.22 8.06
N ARG A 135 10.72 -0.05 8.12
CA ARG A 135 11.64 -0.43 7.04
C ARG A 135 12.87 -1.17 7.58
N GLY A 136 13.55 -1.89 6.69
CA GLY A 136 14.82 -2.56 7.00
C GLY A 136 14.70 -3.64 8.08
N ALA A 137 15.72 -3.75 8.93
CA ALA A 137 15.79 -4.79 9.96
C ALA A 137 14.67 -4.67 11.01
N GLY A 138 14.25 -3.44 11.35
CA GLY A 138 13.17 -3.21 12.32
C GLY A 138 11.84 -3.84 11.88
N LEU A 139 11.51 -3.73 10.58
CA LEU A 139 10.33 -4.38 10.01
C LEU A 139 10.42 -5.90 10.14
N TRP A 140 11.55 -6.50 9.76
CA TRP A 140 11.70 -7.96 9.78
C TRP A 140 11.68 -8.54 11.20
N ILE A 141 12.21 -7.83 12.20
CA ILE A 141 12.12 -8.25 13.60
C ILE A 141 10.67 -8.27 14.07
N ARG A 142 9.89 -7.22 13.75
CA ARG A 142 8.46 -7.11 14.10
C ARG A 142 7.62 -8.19 13.41
N ILE A 143 7.83 -8.40 12.10
CA ILE A 143 7.20 -9.48 11.34
C ILE A 143 7.58 -10.84 11.92
N GLY A 144 8.86 -11.06 12.23
CA GLY A 144 9.32 -12.32 12.82
C GLY A 144 8.68 -12.62 14.17
N ALA A 145 8.54 -11.60 15.03
CA ALA A 145 7.85 -11.73 16.31
C ALA A 145 6.37 -12.09 16.11
N CYS A 146 5.67 -11.40 15.19
CA CYS A 146 4.29 -11.73 14.81
C CYS A 146 4.15 -13.16 14.29
N ALA A 147 4.98 -13.53 13.31
CA ALA A 147 4.95 -14.82 12.66
C ALA A 147 5.21 -15.96 13.65
N LEU A 148 6.12 -15.75 14.61
CA LEU A 148 6.38 -16.71 15.67
C LEU A 148 5.14 -16.93 16.54
N VAL A 149 4.48 -15.86 16.98
CA VAL A 149 3.24 -15.97 17.77
C VAL A 149 2.16 -16.70 16.97
N TYR A 150 2.03 -16.42 15.68
CA TYR A 150 1.02 -17.06 14.81
C TYR A 150 1.26 -18.56 14.67
N ALA A 151 2.51 -18.96 14.45
CA ALA A 151 2.91 -20.35 14.39
C ALA A 151 2.71 -21.07 15.73
N ILE A 152 3.04 -20.42 16.85
CA ILE A 152 2.83 -20.95 18.20
C ILE A 152 1.34 -21.13 18.47
N LEU A 153 0.49 -20.14 18.18
CA LEU A 153 -0.95 -20.23 18.37
C LEU A 153 -1.54 -21.40 17.58
N TRP A 154 -1.11 -21.58 16.32
CA TRP A 154 -1.52 -22.73 15.53
C TRP A 154 -1.07 -24.06 16.13
N GLY A 155 0.20 -24.16 16.57
CA GLY A 155 0.73 -25.34 17.25
C GLY A 155 0.01 -25.64 18.57
N LEU A 156 -0.39 -24.62 19.33
CA LEU A 156 -1.15 -24.78 20.57
C LEU A 156 -2.50 -25.44 20.31
N VAL A 157 -3.16 -25.16 19.18
CA VAL A 157 -4.42 -25.84 18.84
C VAL A 157 -4.20 -27.32 18.60
N VAL A 158 -3.11 -27.68 17.91
CA VAL A 158 -2.73 -29.09 17.72
C VAL A 158 -2.49 -29.76 19.07
N LEU A 159 -1.81 -29.09 20.00
CA LEU A 159 -1.59 -29.60 21.35
C LEU A 159 -2.89 -29.74 22.14
N VAL A 160 -3.76 -28.74 22.12
CA VAL A 160 -5.07 -28.79 22.78
C VAL A 160 -5.91 -29.95 22.23
N ARG A 161 -5.94 -30.14 20.91
CA ARG A 161 -6.62 -31.28 20.28
C ARG A 161 -6.06 -32.62 20.78
N MET A 162 -4.75 -32.76 20.88
CA MET A 162 -4.10 -34.01 21.33
C MET A 162 -4.32 -34.31 22.81
N TYR A 163 -4.18 -33.31 23.69
CA TYR A 163 -4.15 -33.54 25.14
C TYR A 163 -5.49 -33.31 25.85
N VAL A 164 -6.38 -32.47 25.30
CA VAL A 164 -7.65 -32.12 25.94
C VAL A 164 -8.82 -32.91 25.37
N PHE A 165 -8.82 -33.16 24.06
CA PHE A 165 -9.96 -33.74 23.34
C PHE A 165 -9.74 -35.17 22.84
N GLU A 166 -8.68 -35.84 23.32
CA GLU A 166 -8.35 -37.24 23.01
C GLU A 166 -8.54 -37.62 21.52
N GLY A 167 -8.19 -36.70 20.60
CA GLY A 167 -8.10 -36.94 19.16
C GLY A 167 -9.42 -36.91 18.37
N ASP A 168 -10.52 -37.45 18.91
CA ASP A 168 -11.72 -37.84 18.14
C ASP A 168 -12.95 -36.93 18.31
N GLU A 169 -13.06 -36.14 19.38
CA GLU A 169 -14.27 -35.34 19.67
C GLU A 169 -14.14 -33.83 19.37
N PHE A 170 -13.27 -33.44 18.41
CA PHE A 170 -13.12 -32.03 18.06
C PHE A 170 -14.28 -31.52 17.19
N GLU A 171 -15.44 -31.28 17.83
CA GLU A 171 -16.63 -30.72 17.20
C GLU A 171 -16.50 -29.21 16.88
N ILE A 172 -17.36 -28.73 15.98
CA ILE A 172 -17.47 -27.31 15.59
C ILE A 172 -17.69 -26.40 16.81
N VAL A 173 -18.36 -26.89 17.85
CA VAL A 173 -18.63 -26.13 19.09
C VAL A 173 -17.32 -25.69 19.76
N HIS A 174 -16.27 -26.52 19.75
CA HIS A 174 -14.98 -26.17 20.32
C HIS A 174 -14.30 -25.03 19.55
N MET A 175 -14.54 -24.92 18.22
CA MET A 175 -14.03 -23.84 17.40
C MET A 175 -14.61 -22.49 17.79
N VAL A 176 -15.88 -22.45 18.24
CA VAL A 176 -16.54 -21.21 18.70
C VAL A 176 -15.84 -20.61 19.90
N VAL A 177 -15.14 -21.42 20.71
CA VAL A 177 -14.38 -20.94 21.87
C VAL A 177 -12.91 -20.69 21.51
N ILE A 178 -12.29 -21.61 20.77
CA ILE A 178 -10.84 -21.56 20.49
C ILE A 178 -10.51 -20.43 19.50
N VAL A 179 -11.29 -20.28 18.42
CA VAL A 179 -10.99 -19.30 17.38
C VAL A 179 -11.01 -17.86 17.91
N PRO A 180 -12.01 -17.41 18.69
CA PRO A 180 -11.97 -16.06 19.25
C PRO A 180 -10.78 -15.81 20.18
N ILE A 181 -10.35 -16.80 20.97
CA ILE A 181 -9.17 -16.69 21.84
C ILE A 181 -7.91 -16.54 20.99
N MET A 182 -7.76 -17.40 19.98
CA MET A 182 -6.65 -17.29 19.04
C MET A 182 -6.64 -15.93 18.35
N VAL A 183 -7.79 -15.46 17.87
CA VAL A 183 -7.92 -14.16 17.22
C VAL A 183 -7.55 -13.05 18.19
N ALA A 184 -8.05 -13.06 19.42
CA ALA A 184 -7.69 -12.04 20.41
C ALA A 184 -6.17 -11.96 20.65
N ILE A 185 -5.50 -13.10 20.83
CA ILE A 185 -4.05 -13.14 21.08
C ILE A 185 -3.27 -12.75 19.81
N GLY A 186 -3.65 -13.27 18.65
CA GLY A 186 -3.01 -12.98 17.37
C GLY A 186 -3.17 -11.52 16.95
N SER A 187 -4.36 -10.94 17.16
CA SER A 187 -4.63 -9.51 16.98
C SER A 187 -3.77 -8.68 17.92
N PHE A 188 -3.66 -9.08 19.19
CA PHE A 188 -2.84 -8.35 20.16
C PHE A 188 -1.36 -8.35 19.75
N ALA A 189 -0.84 -9.48 19.25
CA ALA A 189 0.54 -9.55 18.75
C ALA A 189 0.76 -8.63 17.55
N ALA A 190 -0.17 -8.58 16.59
CA ALA A 190 -0.09 -7.66 15.46
C ALA A 190 -0.24 -6.19 15.87
N TYR A 191 -1.19 -5.88 16.75
CA TYR A 191 -1.38 -4.56 17.34
C TYR A 191 -0.08 -4.06 18.01
N ALA A 192 0.54 -4.90 18.85
CA ALA A 192 1.72 -4.52 19.61
C ALA A 192 3.01 -4.43 18.80
N SER A 193 3.11 -5.14 17.67
CA SER A 193 4.36 -5.23 16.89
C SER A 193 4.34 -4.46 15.58
N LEU A 194 3.18 -4.30 14.94
CA LEU A 194 3.05 -3.70 13.61
C LEU A 194 2.28 -2.38 13.62
N ASP A 195 1.90 -1.88 14.80
CA ASP A 195 1.14 -0.63 14.99
C ASP A 195 -0.18 -0.61 14.18
N LEU A 196 -0.79 -1.79 14.04
CA LEU A 196 -2.11 -1.94 13.41
C LEU A 196 -3.20 -1.62 14.43
N GLU A 197 -4.29 -0.99 14.00
CA GLU A 197 -5.50 -0.92 14.81
C GLU A 197 -6.03 -2.33 15.13
N PHE A 198 -6.72 -2.50 16.26
CA PHE A 198 -7.14 -3.84 16.69
C PHE A 198 -8.03 -4.56 15.66
N GLY A 199 -8.89 -3.81 14.95
CA GLY A 199 -9.72 -4.36 13.89
C GLY A 199 -8.92 -4.86 12.68
N THR A 200 -7.96 -4.07 12.20
CA THR A 200 -7.09 -4.47 11.09
C THR A 200 -6.09 -5.55 11.52
N ALA A 201 -5.64 -5.54 12.77
CA ALA A 201 -4.83 -6.60 13.38
C ALA A 201 -5.58 -7.94 13.44
N ALA A 202 -6.89 -7.92 13.69
CA ALA A 202 -7.73 -9.11 13.64
C ALA A 202 -7.85 -9.68 12.23
N ILE A 203 -8.01 -8.82 11.23
CA ILE A 203 -7.99 -9.24 9.81
C ILE A 203 -6.60 -9.81 9.45
N HIS A 204 -5.53 -9.18 9.94
CA HIS A 204 -4.16 -9.60 9.69
C HIS A 204 -3.89 -11.03 10.18
N TYR A 205 -4.25 -11.33 11.43
CA TYR A 205 -4.14 -12.69 11.95
C TYR A 205 -5.16 -13.65 11.32
N GLY A 206 -6.39 -13.18 11.06
CA GLY A 206 -7.43 -13.94 10.40
C GLY A 206 -7.02 -14.44 9.02
N MET A 207 -6.23 -13.66 8.27
CA MET A 207 -5.65 -14.08 6.99
C MET A 207 -4.72 -15.28 7.15
N TYR A 208 -3.84 -15.28 8.16
CA TYR A 208 -2.97 -16.43 8.45
C TYR A 208 -3.79 -17.68 8.80
N LEU A 209 -4.80 -17.56 9.65
CA LEU A 209 -5.70 -18.67 9.99
C LEU A 209 -6.44 -19.19 8.76
N ALA A 210 -7.05 -18.31 7.97
CA ALA A 210 -7.82 -18.69 6.80
C ALA A 210 -6.95 -19.44 5.78
N VAL A 211 -5.76 -18.94 5.46
CA VAL A 211 -4.84 -19.62 4.53
C VAL A 211 -4.42 -20.98 5.07
N THR A 212 -4.09 -21.08 6.35
CA THR A 212 -3.68 -22.34 6.97
C THR A 212 -4.80 -23.38 6.94
N VAL A 213 -6.04 -22.99 7.26
CA VAL A 213 -7.23 -23.85 7.18
C VAL A 213 -7.51 -24.27 5.74
N ILE A 214 -7.49 -23.34 4.78
CA ILE A 214 -7.74 -23.64 3.36
C ILE A 214 -6.73 -24.66 2.83
N LEU A 215 -5.44 -24.50 3.13
CA LEU A 215 -4.41 -25.44 2.69
C LEU A 215 -4.63 -26.84 3.28
N ARG A 216 -5.05 -26.94 4.54
CA ARG A 216 -5.42 -28.22 5.16
C ARG A 216 -6.62 -28.88 4.48
N LEU A 217 -7.65 -28.11 4.17
CA LEU A 217 -8.83 -28.63 3.46
C LEU A 217 -8.47 -29.11 2.05
N ILE A 218 -7.55 -28.44 1.35
CA ILE A 218 -7.02 -28.90 0.06
C ILE A 218 -6.25 -30.22 0.21
N MET A 219 -5.51 -30.36 1.30
CA MET A 219 -4.86 -31.62 1.70
C MET A 219 -5.87 -32.67 2.23
N SER A 220 -7.19 -32.43 2.16
CA SER A 220 -8.21 -33.35 2.69
C SER A 220 -8.09 -33.65 4.19
N LEU A 221 -7.45 -32.74 4.93
CA LEU A 221 -7.32 -32.79 6.39
C LEU A 221 -8.49 -32.07 7.06
N PRO A 222 -8.80 -32.38 8.33
CA PRO A 222 -9.73 -31.57 9.11
C PRO A 222 -9.23 -30.12 9.20
N ALA A 223 -10.20 -29.19 9.28
CA ALA A 223 -9.93 -27.74 9.33
C ALA A 223 -8.95 -27.36 10.45
N ILE A 224 -8.91 -28.14 11.53
CA ILE A 224 -8.03 -28.01 12.69
C ILE A 224 -7.38 -29.35 13.02
#